data_AF-A0AB34JKP0-F1
#
_entry.id   AF-A0AB34JKP0-F1
#
_cell.length_a   1.000
_cell.length_b   1.000
_cell.length_c   1.000
_cell.angle_alpha   90.00
_cell.angle_beta   90.00
_cell.angle_gamma   90.00
#
_symmetry.space_group_name_H-M   'P 1'
#
loop_
_entity.id
_entity.type
_entity.pdbx_description
1 polymer ?
#
loop_
_entity_poly.entity_id
_entity_poly.type
_entity_poly.pdbx_seq_one_letter_code
_entity_poly.pdbx_strand_id
1 'polypeptide(L)'
;MITAYARLWCLNQLAPFADKGLAAIGLLGAAGPVDSRPICTLDWTLRLPLVLLNLSFCSVPTLLAAHVANVLLFCWWLPIVWDHMSWAVVIELTFIACTLCSARGTVTELFLGCARVQMVSLYFVAAFWKLTSSFLDYRTSCATVLVAELLTALFPEPWLPAGGVVSVLLLRAAPMLTVILEFAVSLLLAFAPRLGVLLGMSFHLAVNVLPLNYAGGFSLQCIARYGVFMPASVAAALREGAQLGTWAAVHVVLASAGVAACNYFRGGVDAHFVACAFLASLYARALSLEEHKVCDDVLPPALVGKFSRVCAGLFAIGWGILPPILGLQNMAALTMYANLKHWGGSNHLLVPTNVLYERWSFRESQSTVARLWDQFDGRTIVRVDRAESVVLASLSPADSTELLPVRARNLMREAGASARYFGAYYSRIYFGEQRAVWPVGDAGTSYTIPLFPASNSDPEMEIHCSA
;
A
#
# COMPACT_ATOMS: atom_id res chain seq x y z
N MET A 1 12.43 21.15 11.22
CA MET A 1 12.27 20.04 10.25
C MET A 1 11.74 18.77 10.91
N ILE A 2 12.38 18.25 11.96
CA ILE A 2 11.90 17.00 12.61
C ILE A 2 10.46 17.09 13.12
N THR A 3 10.04 18.24 13.67
CA THR A 3 8.67 18.48 14.11
C THR A 3 7.66 18.39 12.95
N ALA A 4 8.04 18.83 11.74
CA ALA A 4 7.16 18.71 10.58
C ALA A 4 7.00 17.26 10.16
N TYR A 5 8.11 16.50 10.09
CA TYR A 5 8.07 15.05 9.87
C TYR A 5 7.20 14.35 10.91
N ALA A 6 7.40 14.63 12.20
CA ALA A 6 6.64 14.03 13.29
C ALA A 6 5.13 14.29 13.15
N ARG A 7 4.73 15.51 12.77
CA ARG A 7 3.30 15.85 12.55
C ARG A 7 2.70 15.07 11.38
N LEU A 8 3.41 14.96 10.26
CA LEU A 8 2.96 14.15 9.11
C LEU A 8 2.87 12.67 9.48
N TRP A 9 3.86 12.16 10.21
CA TRP A 9 3.85 10.79 10.72
C TRP A 9 2.66 10.55 11.67
N CYS A 10 2.41 11.47 12.61
CA CYS A 10 1.28 11.39 13.53
C CYS A 10 -0.06 11.37 12.78
N LEU A 11 -0.22 12.19 11.73
CA LEU A 11 -1.44 12.18 10.91
C LEU A 11 -1.69 10.81 10.29
N ASN A 12 -0.65 10.19 9.71
CA ASN A 12 -0.72 8.83 9.20
C ASN A 12 -1.10 7.82 10.30
N GLN A 13 -0.50 7.92 11.50
CA GLN A 13 -0.82 7.00 12.60
C GLN A 13 -2.21 7.21 13.21
N LEU A 14 -2.78 8.41 13.12
CA LEU A 14 -4.09 8.75 13.66
C LEU A 14 -5.25 8.25 12.81
N ALA A 15 -5.08 8.17 11.48
CA ALA A 15 -6.18 7.83 10.58
C ALA A 15 -6.87 6.50 10.92
N PRO A 16 -6.15 5.40 11.22
CA PRO A 16 -6.80 4.17 11.68
C PRO A 16 -7.65 4.34 12.95
N PHE A 17 -7.17 5.12 13.93
CA PHE A 17 -7.93 5.35 15.17
C PHE A 17 -9.18 6.19 14.92
N ALA A 18 -9.08 7.19 14.04
CA ALA A 18 -10.21 8.00 13.63
C ALA A 18 -11.27 7.14 12.93
N ASP A 19 -10.89 6.27 12.00
CA ASP A 19 -11.82 5.35 11.35
C ASP A 19 -12.50 4.41 12.36
N LYS A 20 -11.72 3.79 13.25
CA LYS A 20 -12.28 2.88 14.26
C LYS A 20 -13.21 3.62 15.23
N GLY A 21 -12.89 4.86 15.59
CA GLY A 21 -13.75 5.72 16.42
C GLY A 21 -15.04 6.14 15.72
N LEU A 22 -14.96 6.60 14.47
CA LEU A 22 -16.11 6.97 13.64
C LEU A 22 -17.03 5.77 13.40
N ALA A 23 -16.47 4.58 13.20
CA ALA A 23 -17.23 3.34 13.05
C ALA A 23 -17.99 2.99 14.33
N ALA A 24 -17.35 3.13 15.50
CA ALA A 24 -17.97 2.85 16.79
C ALA A 24 -19.19 3.73 17.10
N ILE A 25 -19.27 4.93 16.51
CA ILE A 25 -20.40 5.86 16.66
C ILE A 25 -21.35 5.88 15.45
N GLY A 26 -21.17 4.96 14.50
CA GLY A 26 -22.04 4.83 13.32
C GLY A 26 -21.92 5.97 12.29
N LEU A 27 -20.86 6.80 12.37
CA LEU A 27 -20.60 7.86 11.40
C LEU A 27 -19.75 7.41 10.21
N LEU A 28 -19.08 6.26 10.33
CA LEU A 28 -18.35 5.66 9.23
C LEU A 28 -19.33 4.85 8.35
N GLY A 29 -19.78 5.44 7.24
CA GLY A 29 -20.35 4.66 6.14
C GLY A 29 -19.21 4.07 5.30
N ALA A 30 -19.38 2.85 4.79
CA ALA A 30 -18.33 1.99 4.21
C ALA A 30 -17.08 1.82 5.11
N ALA A 31 -16.71 0.58 5.44
CA ALA A 31 -15.49 0.29 6.19
C ALA A 31 -14.31 1.09 5.60
N GLY A 32 -13.48 1.71 6.45
CA GLY A 32 -12.31 2.50 6.04
C GLY A 32 -11.37 1.67 5.15
N PRO A 33 -10.22 2.20 4.70
CA PRO A 33 -9.47 1.54 3.65
C PRO A 33 -9.17 0.10 4.01
N VAL A 34 -9.31 -0.75 3.00
CA VAL A 34 -9.21 -2.19 3.19
C VAL A 34 -7.83 -2.54 3.73
N ASP A 35 -6.81 -1.84 3.24
CA ASP A 35 -5.43 -1.96 3.68
C ASP A 35 -5.10 -1.12 4.94
N SER A 36 -6.12 -0.66 5.68
CA SER A 36 -5.92 -0.03 6.98
C SER A 36 -5.17 -0.97 7.93
N ARG A 37 -4.23 -0.39 8.67
CA ARG A 37 -3.53 -1.14 9.71
C ARG A 37 -4.52 -1.58 10.81
N PRO A 38 -4.51 -2.87 11.19
CA PRO A 38 -5.28 -3.36 12.33
C PRO A 38 -4.91 -2.63 13.64
N ILE A 39 -5.89 -2.48 14.54
CA ILE A 39 -5.71 -1.80 15.84
C ILE A 39 -6.13 -2.73 16.97
N CYS A 40 -5.19 -3.07 17.85
CA CYS A 40 -5.45 -3.85 19.06
C CYS A 40 -5.48 -2.96 20.32
N THR A 41 -5.70 -3.57 21.49
CA THR A 41 -5.71 -2.86 22.78
C THR A 41 -4.39 -2.10 23.04
N LEU A 42 -3.24 -2.68 22.67
CA LEU A 42 -1.94 -2.03 22.86
C LEU A 42 -1.79 -0.77 21.99
N ASP A 43 -2.41 -0.73 20.81
CA ASP A 43 -2.39 0.48 19.98
C ASP A 43 -3.10 1.65 20.70
N TRP A 44 -4.22 1.38 21.39
CA TRP A 44 -4.94 2.40 22.15
C TRP A 44 -4.20 2.85 23.41
N THR A 45 -3.54 1.94 24.13
CA THR A 45 -2.90 2.24 25.42
C THR A 45 -1.46 2.71 25.30
N LEU A 46 -0.77 2.39 24.20
CA LEU A 46 0.64 2.76 23.97
C LEU A 46 0.82 3.67 22.75
N ARG A 47 0.37 3.23 21.57
CA ARG A 47 0.63 3.94 20.31
C ARG A 47 -0.08 5.28 20.26
N LEU A 48 -1.39 5.32 20.55
CA LEU A 48 -2.18 6.56 20.50
C LEU A 48 -1.65 7.64 21.47
N PRO A 49 -1.36 7.36 22.76
CA PRO A 49 -0.75 8.34 23.66
C PRO A 49 0.58 8.88 23.14
N LEU A 50 1.46 8.04 22.58
CA LEU A 50 2.73 8.48 22.00
C LEU A 50 2.52 9.35 20.76
N VAL A 51 1.52 9.06 19.92
CA VAL A 51 1.15 9.87 18.76
C VAL A 51 0.64 11.24 19.20
N LEU A 52 -0.27 11.29 20.19
CA LEU A 52 -0.80 12.53 20.75
C LEU A 52 0.29 13.36 21.46
N LEU A 53 1.19 12.68 22.19
CA LEU A 53 2.33 13.31 22.84
C LEU A 53 3.27 13.96 21.81
N ASN A 54 3.55 13.29 20.69
CA ASN A 54 4.38 13.85 19.63
C ASN A 54 3.69 14.99 18.86
N LEU A 55 2.35 15.01 18.78
CA LEU A 55 1.64 16.15 18.22
C LEU A 55 1.78 17.40 19.08
N SER A 56 1.67 17.26 20.40
CA SER A 56 1.70 18.37 21.35
C SER A 56 3.11 18.80 21.75
N PHE A 57 3.99 17.83 22.00
CA PHE A 57 5.32 18.01 22.59
C PHE A 57 6.39 17.20 21.85
N CYS A 58 6.49 17.40 20.54
CA CYS A 58 7.47 16.71 19.70
C CYS A 58 8.90 16.92 20.21
N SER A 59 9.55 15.82 20.60
CA SER A 59 10.98 15.76 20.90
C SER A 59 11.61 14.53 20.25
N VAL A 60 12.93 14.50 20.06
CA VAL A 60 13.61 13.32 19.50
C VAL A 60 13.38 12.07 20.38
N PRO A 61 13.48 12.14 21.73
CA PRO A 61 13.20 10.97 22.58
C PRO A 61 11.76 10.47 22.49
N THR A 62 10.76 11.37 22.47
CA THR A 62 9.35 10.96 22.35
C THR A 62 9.06 10.35 20.98
N LEU A 63 9.68 10.88 19.92
CA LEU A 63 9.53 10.35 18.57
C LEU A 63 10.24 9.00 18.43
N LEU A 64 11.43 8.84 19.01
CA LEU A 64 12.13 7.56 19.09
C LEU A 64 11.29 6.50 19.79
N ALA A 65 10.72 6.82 20.96
CA ALA A 65 9.84 5.92 21.69
C ALA A 65 8.61 5.52 20.84
N ALA A 66 8.03 6.46 20.11
CA ALA A 66 6.90 6.21 19.21
C ALA A 66 7.29 5.28 18.05
N HIS A 67 8.44 5.49 17.40
CA HIS A 67 8.96 4.61 16.35
C HIS A 67 9.26 3.20 16.87
N VAL A 68 9.89 3.06 18.04
CA VAL A 68 10.16 1.77 18.67
C VAL A 68 8.86 1.03 18.97
N ALA A 69 7.89 1.68 19.62
CA ALA A 69 6.58 1.10 19.90
C ALA A 69 5.88 0.66 18.60
N ASN A 70 5.98 1.46 17.55
CA ASN A 70 5.37 1.18 16.26
C ASN A 70 5.94 -0.09 15.58
N VAL A 71 7.26 -0.28 15.66
CA VAL A 71 7.96 -1.48 15.16
C VAL A 71 7.60 -2.71 15.99
N LEU A 72 7.57 -2.60 17.33
CA LEU A 72 7.17 -3.72 18.20
C LEU A 72 5.74 -4.16 17.92
N LEU A 73 4.83 -3.21 17.74
CA LEU A 73 3.44 -3.48 17.36
C LEU A 73 3.33 -4.07 15.96
N PHE A 74 4.19 -3.69 15.02
CA PHE A 74 4.23 -4.36 13.71
C PHE A 74 4.64 -5.83 13.86
N CYS A 75 5.68 -6.11 14.65
CA CYS A 75 6.11 -7.49 14.92
C CYS A 75 5.00 -8.32 15.57
N TRP A 76 4.19 -7.71 16.44
CA TRP A 76 3.00 -8.34 17.04
C TRP A 76 1.96 -8.76 16.00
N TRP A 77 1.81 -7.98 14.93
CA TRP A 77 0.85 -8.27 13.86
C TRP A 77 1.37 -9.27 12.82
N LEU A 78 2.66 -9.63 12.81
CA LEU A 78 3.18 -10.63 11.88
C LEU A 78 2.51 -12.01 12.13
N PRO A 79 2.11 -12.75 11.07
CA PRO A 79 2.32 -12.47 9.63
C PRO A 79 1.22 -11.65 8.94
N ILE A 80 0.23 -11.14 9.69
CA ILE A 80 -0.94 -10.40 9.18
C ILE A 80 -0.60 -8.91 9.02
N VAL A 81 0.28 -8.60 8.08
CA VAL A 81 0.68 -7.23 7.76
C VAL A 81 0.62 -6.97 6.27
N TRP A 82 0.27 -5.74 5.91
CA TRP A 82 0.31 -5.29 4.52
C TRP A 82 1.74 -4.99 4.08
N ASP A 83 1.99 -5.12 2.78
CA ASP A 83 3.32 -4.91 2.19
C ASP A 83 3.84 -3.49 2.46
N HIS A 84 2.96 -2.50 2.40
CA HIS A 84 3.29 -1.12 2.72
C HIS A 84 3.71 -0.93 4.18
N MET A 85 3.16 -1.73 5.11
CA MET A 85 3.51 -1.66 6.54
C MET A 85 4.96 -2.11 6.77
N SER A 86 5.42 -3.12 6.03
CA SER A 86 6.85 -3.52 6.05
C SER A 86 7.75 -2.36 5.64
N TRP A 87 7.35 -1.60 4.62
CA TRP A 87 8.10 -0.41 4.20
C TRP A 87 8.02 0.74 5.17
N ALA A 88 6.89 0.91 5.85
CA ALA A 88 6.81 1.84 6.95
C ALA A 88 7.91 1.48 7.95
N VAL A 89 7.95 0.22 8.40
CA VAL A 89 8.91 -0.28 9.38
C VAL A 89 10.37 -0.13 8.95
N VAL A 90 10.71 -0.34 7.68
CA VAL A 90 12.06 -0.07 7.16
C VAL A 90 12.48 1.39 7.41
N ILE A 91 11.56 2.34 7.19
CA ILE A 91 11.79 3.77 7.45
C ILE A 91 11.81 4.06 8.96
N GLU A 92 10.94 3.43 9.75
CA GLU A 92 10.95 3.57 11.23
C GLU A 92 12.28 3.07 11.83
N LEU A 93 12.77 1.89 11.40
CA LEU A 93 14.06 1.33 11.81
C LEU A 93 15.21 2.24 11.41
N THR A 94 15.12 2.89 10.27
CA THR A 94 16.11 3.87 9.82
C THR A 94 16.12 5.10 10.72
N PHE A 95 14.95 5.58 11.15
CA PHE A 95 14.88 6.65 12.15
C PHE A 95 15.53 6.24 13.48
N ILE A 96 15.21 5.04 13.97
CA ILE A 96 15.79 4.48 15.20
C ILE A 96 17.31 4.40 15.09
N ALA A 97 17.82 3.79 14.03
CA ALA A 97 19.26 3.64 13.79
C ALA A 97 19.97 5.00 13.68
N CYS A 98 19.39 5.95 12.92
CA CYS A 98 19.96 7.30 12.82
C CYS A 98 19.98 8.00 14.18
N THR A 99 18.96 7.80 15.01
CA THR A 99 18.90 8.40 16.36
C THR A 99 19.94 7.82 17.31
N LEU A 100 20.16 6.49 17.25
CA LEU A 100 21.12 5.79 18.10
C LEU A 100 22.58 6.04 17.68
N CYS A 101 22.84 6.21 16.38
CA CYS A 101 24.20 6.36 15.84
C CYS A 101 24.66 7.82 15.69
N SER A 102 23.77 8.80 15.80
CA SER A 102 24.10 10.21 15.58
C SER A 102 24.45 10.94 16.87
N ALA A 103 25.43 11.85 16.80
CA ALA A 103 25.57 12.89 17.80
C ALA A 103 24.31 13.78 17.83
N ARG A 104 24.01 14.37 18.99
CA ARG A 104 22.86 15.28 19.14
C ARG A 104 22.92 16.38 18.08
N GLY A 105 21.87 16.51 17.27
CA GLY A 105 21.74 17.54 16.23
C GLY A 105 21.79 17.02 14.79
N THR A 106 22.48 15.91 14.50
CA THR A 106 22.62 15.40 13.11
C THR A 106 21.58 14.37 12.70
N VAL A 107 20.76 13.89 13.64
CA VAL A 107 19.70 12.89 13.41
C VAL A 107 18.80 13.27 12.24
N THR A 108 18.39 14.54 12.15
CA THR A 108 17.46 15.01 11.13
C THR A 108 18.04 14.90 9.73
N GLU A 109 19.29 15.35 9.54
CA GLU A 109 19.94 15.32 8.23
C GLU A 109 20.21 13.90 7.76
N LEU A 110 20.72 13.06 8.67
CA LEU A 110 21.01 11.66 8.38
C LEU A 110 19.74 10.89 8.02
N PHE A 111 18.70 11.01 8.84
CA PHE A 111 17.42 10.33 8.63
C PHE A 111 16.75 10.77 7.33
N LEU A 112 16.62 12.08 7.08
CA LEU A 112 15.95 12.58 5.87
C LEU A 112 16.66 12.11 4.60
N GLY A 113 17.99 12.09 4.60
CA GLY A 113 18.77 11.55 3.48
C GLY A 113 18.45 10.07 3.21
N CYS A 114 18.45 9.23 4.24
CA CYS A 114 18.16 7.80 4.11
C CYS A 114 16.70 7.55 3.71
N ALA A 115 15.74 8.23 4.35
CA ALA A 115 14.32 8.08 4.08
C ALA A 115 13.94 8.47 2.63
N ARG A 116 14.58 9.51 2.05
CA ARG A 116 14.40 9.85 0.63
C ARG A 116 14.79 8.71 -0.29
N VAL A 117 15.98 8.13 -0.08
CA VAL A 117 16.45 7.01 -0.90
C VAL A 117 15.51 5.82 -0.76
N GLN A 118 15.04 5.52 0.46
CA GLN A 118 14.08 4.44 0.69
C GLN A 118 12.73 4.67 0.00
N MET A 119 12.23 5.91 -0.02
CA MET A 119 11.01 6.26 -0.76
C MET A 119 11.20 6.16 -2.28
N VAL A 120 12.36 6.56 -2.82
CA VAL A 120 12.69 6.36 -4.24
C VAL A 120 12.73 4.86 -4.57
N SER A 121 13.39 4.07 -3.72
CA SER A 121 13.47 2.61 -3.86
C SER A 121 12.10 1.95 -3.79
N LEU A 122 11.19 2.43 -2.93
CA LEU A 122 9.83 1.89 -2.82
C LEU A 122 9.10 1.94 -4.17
N TYR A 123 9.07 3.09 -4.84
CA TYR A 123 8.41 3.21 -6.15
C TYR A 123 9.14 2.42 -7.24
N PHE A 124 10.47 2.41 -7.21
CA PHE A 124 11.24 1.61 -8.15
C PHE A 124 10.91 0.12 -8.02
N VAL A 125 10.91 -0.40 -6.80
CA VAL A 125 10.64 -1.82 -6.54
C VAL A 125 9.17 -2.16 -6.81
N ALA A 126 8.23 -1.27 -6.49
CA ALA A 126 6.82 -1.46 -6.81
C ALA A 126 6.57 -1.56 -8.33
N ALA A 127 7.26 -0.72 -9.12
CA ALA A 127 7.20 -0.75 -10.58
C ALA A 127 7.90 -1.99 -11.15
N PHE A 128 9.07 -2.32 -10.59
CA PHE A 128 9.85 -3.50 -10.96
C PHE A 128 9.00 -4.75 -10.84
N TRP A 129 8.35 -4.99 -9.70
CA TRP A 129 7.56 -6.20 -9.50
C TRP A 129 6.33 -6.30 -10.39
N LYS A 130 5.81 -5.18 -10.92
CA LYS A 130 4.72 -5.15 -11.90
C LYS A 130 5.15 -5.54 -13.31
N LEU A 131 6.45 -5.76 -13.57
CA LEU A 131 6.95 -6.31 -14.83
C LEU A 131 6.73 -7.83 -14.90
N THR A 132 5.47 -8.25 -14.80
CA THR A 132 5.03 -9.65 -14.92
C THR A 132 4.09 -9.80 -16.11
N SER A 133 4.06 -11.00 -16.70
CA SER A 133 3.12 -11.29 -17.79
C SER A 133 1.66 -11.15 -17.35
N SER A 134 1.34 -11.53 -16.11
CA SER A 134 -0.01 -11.43 -15.54
C SER A 134 -0.40 -10.00 -15.19
N PHE A 135 0.52 -9.15 -14.72
CA PHE A 135 0.19 -7.75 -14.48
C PHE A 135 0.01 -6.99 -15.79
N LEU A 136 0.87 -7.22 -16.78
CA LEU A 136 0.80 -6.52 -18.07
C LEU A 136 -0.36 -6.99 -18.97
N ASP A 137 -0.98 -8.12 -18.66
CA ASP A 137 -2.24 -8.52 -19.27
C ASP A 137 -3.41 -7.75 -18.63
N TYR A 138 -3.98 -6.81 -19.38
CA TYR A 138 -5.12 -6.01 -18.94
C TYR A 138 -6.34 -6.86 -18.51
N ARG A 139 -6.45 -8.12 -18.97
CA ARG A 139 -7.56 -9.00 -18.62
C ARG A 139 -7.51 -9.51 -17.19
N THR A 140 -6.31 -9.56 -16.60
CA THR A 140 -6.05 -10.10 -15.26
C THR A 140 -5.41 -9.09 -14.32
N SER A 141 -4.93 -7.95 -14.84
CA SER A 141 -4.34 -6.87 -14.07
C SER A 141 -5.32 -6.18 -13.13
N CYS A 142 -4.91 -5.97 -11.88
CA CYS A 142 -5.66 -5.12 -10.96
C CYS A 142 -5.67 -3.64 -11.41
N ALA A 143 -4.70 -3.18 -12.20
CA ALA A 143 -4.70 -1.81 -12.71
C ALA A 143 -5.94 -1.53 -13.55
N THR A 144 -6.37 -2.51 -14.35
CA THR A 144 -7.59 -2.43 -15.15
C THR A 144 -8.83 -2.26 -14.26
N VAL A 145 -8.90 -3.01 -13.15
CA VAL A 145 -10.00 -2.92 -12.18
C VAL A 145 -10.04 -1.52 -11.56
N LEU A 146 -8.89 -1.03 -11.06
CA LEU A 146 -8.80 0.29 -10.43
C LEU A 146 -9.13 1.42 -11.42
N VAL A 147 -8.69 1.32 -12.68
CA VAL A 147 -9.06 2.30 -13.71
C VAL A 147 -10.55 2.23 -14.04
N ALA A 148 -11.14 1.04 -14.16
CA ALA A 148 -12.59 0.91 -14.41
C ALA A 148 -13.44 1.54 -13.29
N GLU A 149 -13.01 1.36 -12.04
CA GLU A 149 -13.64 2.01 -10.89
C GLU A 149 -13.46 3.53 -10.90
N LEU A 150 -12.25 4.02 -11.18
CA LEU A 150 -11.96 5.44 -11.28
C LEU A 150 -12.81 6.10 -12.37
N LEU A 151 -12.90 5.48 -13.54
CA LEU A 151 -13.72 5.96 -14.65
C LEU A 151 -15.21 5.97 -14.30
N THR A 152 -15.66 4.96 -13.53
CA THR A 152 -17.04 4.91 -13.03
C THR A 152 -17.33 6.07 -12.07
N ALA A 153 -16.38 6.39 -11.19
CA ALA A 153 -16.52 7.47 -10.22
C ALA A 153 -16.47 8.87 -10.87
N LEU A 154 -15.61 9.07 -11.87
CA LEU A 154 -15.33 10.41 -12.42
C LEU A 154 -16.19 10.82 -13.61
N PHE A 155 -16.61 9.88 -14.47
CA PHE A 155 -17.25 10.20 -15.74
C PHE A 155 -18.59 9.49 -15.85
N PRO A 156 -19.75 10.14 -15.99
CA PRO A 156 -21.04 9.48 -16.21
C PRO A 156 -21.08 8.62 -17.50
N GLU A 157 -21.98 7.62 -17.55
CA GLU A 157 -22.13 6.69 -18.70
C GLU A 157 -22.28 7.39 -20.05
N PRO A 158 -23.06 8.48 -20.21
CA PRO A 158 -23.19 9.16 -21.49
C PRO A 158 -21.89 9.80 -22.01
N TRP A 159 -20.94 10.13 -21.12
CA TRP A 159 -19.67 10.76 -21.50
C TRP A 159 -18.58 9.75 -21.81
N LEU A 160 -18.64 8.59 -21.14
CA LEU A 160 -17.68 7.52 -21.30
C LEU A 160 -18.40 6.16 -21.23
N PRO A 161 -19.05 5.74 -22.34
CA PRO A 161 -19.86 4.54 -22.36
C PRO A 161 -18.99 3.28 -22.24
N ALA A 162 -19.56 2.23 -21.66
CA ALA A 162 -18.97 0.90 -21.73
C ALA A 162 -18.88 0.46 -23.20
N GLY A 163 -17.71 0.01 -23.64
CA GLY A 163 -17.44 -0.36 -25.04
C GLY A 163 -17.08 0.81 -25.96
N GLY A 164 -17.12 2.05 -25.46
CA GLY A 164 -16.57 3.19 -26.19
C GLY A 164 -15.07 3.03 -26.47
N VAL A 165 -14.60 3.52 -27.62
CA VAL A 165 -13.19 3.40 -28.02
C VAL A 165 -12.24 3.93 -26.94
N VAL A 166 -12.58 5.06 -26.33
CA VAL A 166 -11.75 5.69 -25.28
C VAL A 166 -11.68 4.83 -24.02
N SER A 167 -12.81 4.33 -23.51
CA SER A 167 -12.82 3.50 -22.30
C SER A 167 -12.06 2.18 -22.50
N VAL A 168 -12.24 1.54 -23.66
CA VAL A 168 -11.51 0.31 -24.02
C VAL A 168 -10.00 0.56 -24.12
N LEU A 169 -9.57 1.64 -24.77
CA LEU A 169 -8.14 1.99 -24.87
C LEU A 169 -7.52 2.27 -23.51
N LEU A 170 -8.20 3.04 -22.65
CA LEU A 170 -7.72 3.34 -21.31
C LEU A 170 -7.55 2.08 -20.46
N LEU A 171 -8.53 1.16 -20.50
CA LEU A 171 -8.46 -0.08 -19.75
C LEU A 171 -7.35 -1.02 -20.25
N ARG A 172 -7.17 -1.12 -21.57
CA ARG A 172 -6.08 -1.94 -22.14
C ARG A 172 -4.69 -1.35 -21.86
N ALA A 173 -4.58 -0.02 -21.80
CA ALA A 173 -3.33 0.65 -21.48
C ALA A 173 -3.04 0.73 -19.98
N ALA A 174 -4.05 0.52 -19.11
CA ALA A 174 -3.95 0.73 -17.67
C ALA A 174 -2.71 0.07 -17.03
N PRO A 175 -2.37 -1.21 -17.30
CA PRO A 175 -1.21 -1.83 -16.66
C PRO A 175 0.10 -1.13 -17.01
N MET A 176 0.33 -0.86 -18.29
CA MET A 176 1.56 -0.21 -18.75
C MET A 176 1.65 1.23 -18.22
N LEU A 177 0.52 1.95 -18.22
CA LEU A 177 0.46 3.30 -17.65
C LEU A 177 0.82 3.30 -16.16
N THR A 178 0.35 2.32 -15.38
CA THR A 178 0.73 2.18 -13.97
C THR A 178 2.23 1.94 -13.80
N VAL A 179 2.83 1.04 -14.58
CA VAL A 179 4.29 0.79 -14.52
C VAL A 179 5.08 2.05 -14.85
N ILE A 180 4.72 2.74 -15.95
CA ILE A 180 5.37 3.99 -16.38
C ILE A 180 5.24 5.04 -15.28
N LEU A 181 4.05 5.19 -14.70
CA LEU A 181 3.78 6.16 -13.65
C LEU A 181 4.62 5.90 -12.39
N GLU A 182 4.70 4.66 -11.93
CA GLU A 182 5.50 4.33 -10.73
C GLU A 182 7.00 4.53 -10.97
N PHE A 183 7.53 4.15 -12.14
CA PHE A 183 8.91 4.50 -12.50
C PHE A 183 9.11 6.01 -12.60
N ALA A 184 8.17 6.75 -13.19
CA ALA A 184 8.23 8.20 -13.31
C ALA A 184 8.24 8.87 -11.93
N VAL A 185 7.40 8.41 -10.99
CA VAL A 185 7.42 8.90 -9.60
C VAL A 185 8.77 8.64 -8.96
N SER A 186 9.34 7.44 -9.10
CA SER A 186 10.67 7.12 -8.57
C SER A 186 11.77 8.05 -9.13
N LEU A 187 11.83 8.18 -10.45
CA LEU A 187 12.82 9.02 -11.13
C LEU A 187 12.65 10.51 -10.80
N LEU A 188 11.42 11.02 -10.81
CA LEU A 188 11.15 12.41 -10.44
C LEU A 188 11.44 12.66 -8.96
N LEU A 189 11.14 11.74 -8.04
CA LEU A 189 11.54 11.88 -6.64
C LEU A 189 13.07 11.93 -6.46
N ALA A 190 13.81 11.24 -7.32
CA ALA A 190 15.28 11.25 -7.30
C ALA A 190 15.89 12.52 -7.90
N PHE A 191 15.35 13.01 -9.03
CA PHE A 191 15.99 14.07 -9.84
C PHE A 191 15.25 15.41 -9.85
N ALA A 192 13.94 15.40 -9.66
CA ALA A 192 13.10 16.59 -9.62
C ALA A 192 12.04 16.46 -8.49
N PRO A 193 12.47 16.43 -7.21
CA PRO A 193 11.63 15.93 -6.11
C PRO A 193 10.26 16.59 -6.00
N ARG A 194 10.15 17.88 -6.34
CA ARG A 194 8.87 18.62 -6.35
C ARG A 194 7.87 18.03 -7.34
N LEU A 195 8.32 17.75 -8.57
CA LEU A 195 7.50 17.09 -9.59
C LEU A 195 7.16 15.66 -9.18
N GLY A 196 8.11 14.96 -8.53
CA GLY A 196 7.87 13.62 -7.99
C GLY A 196 6.80 13.60 -6.90
N VAL A 197 6.84 14.55 -5.97
CA VAL A 197 5.82 14.71 -4.93
C VAL A 197 4.47 15.06 -5.55
N LEU A 198 4.41 16.01 -6.49
CA LEU A 198 3.17 16.38 -7.17
C LEU A 198 2.56 15.18 -7.89
N LEU A 199 3.33 14.51 -8.75
CA LEU A 199 2.87 13.35 -9.52
C LEU A 199 2.43 12.20 -8.60
N GLY A 200 3.26 11.86 -7.62
CA GLY A 200 2.98 10.78 -6.69
C GLY A 200 1.78 11.07 -5.78
N MET A 201 1.57 12.32 -5.39
CA MET A 201 0.39 12.75 -4.64
C MET A 201 -0.87 12.68 -5.51
N SER A 202 -0.82 13.17 -6.75
CA SER A 202 -1.94 13.06 -7.69
C SER A 202 -2.32 11.61 -7.95
N PHE A 203 -1.34 10.72 -8.11
CA PHE A 203 -1.55 9.29 -8.23
C PHE A 203 -2.28 8.70 -7.02
N HIS A 204 -1.78 8.97 -5.82
CA HIS A 204 -2.38 8.44 -4.59
C HIS A 204 -3.75 9.04 -4.25
N LEU A 205 -4.03 10.28 -4.66
CA LEU A 205 -5.38 10.86 -4.57
C LEU A 205 -6.33 10.15 -5.54
N ALA A 206 -5.90 9.87 -6.77
CA ALA A 206 -6.73 9.15 -7.74
C ALA A 206 -7.10 7.74 -7.23
N VAL A 207 -6.14 7.01 -6.68
CA VAL A 207 -6.38 5.71 -6.03
C VAL A 207 -7.29 5.83 -4.82
N ASN A 208 -7.18 6.92 -4.06
CA ASN A 208 -8.06 7.18 -2.94
C ASN A 208 -9.46 7.64 -3.34
N VAL A 209 -9.77 8.02 -4.58
CA VAL A 209 -11.14 8.40 -5.00
C VAL A 209 -12.01 7.16 -5.26
N LEU A 210 -11.39 5.98 -5.42
CA LEU A 210 -12.08 4.76 -5.78
C LEU A 210 -13.22 4.42 -4.81
N PRO A 211 -14.39 3.94 -5.30
CA PRO A 211 -15.51 3.55 -4.46
C PRO A 211 -15.11 2.50 -3.42
N LEU A 212 -14.26 1.54 -3.81
CA LEU A 212 -13.61 0.62 -2.89
C LEU A 212 -12.20 1.13 -2.58
N ASN A 213 -11.99 1.58 -1.34
CA ASN A 213 -10.69 2.10 -0.94
C ASN A 213 -9.70 0.98 -0.63
N TYR A 214 -9.13 0.38 -1.68
CA TYR A 214 -8.24 -0.76 -1.53
C TYR A 214 -6.86 -0.42 -0.97
N ALA A 215 -6.39 0.80 -1.21
CA ALA A 215 -5.00 1.20 -0.98
C ALA A 215 -4.89 2.55 -0.27
N GLY A 216 -5.90 2.90 0.54
CA GLY A 216 -5.94 4.18 1.24
C GLY A 216 -4.91 4.27 2.38
N GLY A 217 -4.66 3.16 3.07
CA GLY A 217 -3.59 3.02 4.06
C GLY A 217 -2.22 3.26 3.43
N PHE A 218 -1.91 2.54 2.35
CA PHE A 218 -0.70 2.72 1.56
C PHE A 218 -0.55 4.15 1.04
N SER A 219 -1.63 4.70 0.48
CA SER A 219 -1.60 6.04 -0.11
C SER A 219 -1.36 7.12 0.92
N LEU A 220 -2.01 7.06 2.09
CA LEU A 220 -1.75 7.96 3.19
C LEU A 220 -0.31 7.83 3.70
N GLN A 221 0.18 6.59 3.84
CA GLN A 221 1.55 6.33 4.25
C GLN A 221 2.58 7.00 3.33
N CYS A 222 2.40 6.88 2.01
CA CYS A 222 3.26 7.48 1.00
C CYS A 222 3.17 9.01 1.03
N ILE A 223 1.95 9.56 0.97
CA ILE A 223 1.74 11.01 0.95
C ILE A 223 2.32 11.65 2.23
N ALA A 224 2.11 11.05 3.41
CA ALA A 224 2.68 11.55 4.66
C ALA A 224 4.22 11.57 4.64
N ARG A 225 4.87 10.70 3.87
CA ARG A 225 6.33 10.62 3.77
C ARG A 225 6.92 11.55 2.72
N TYR A 226 6.14 12.11 1.79
CA TYR A 226 6.66 13.09 0.83
C TYR A 226 7.28 14.34 1.48
N GLY A 227 6.93 14.64 2.73
CA GLY A 227 7.53 15.73 3.48
C GLY A 227 9.02 15.57 3.70
N VAL A 228 9.59 14.37 3.53
CA VAL A 228 11.05 14.18 3.54
C VAL A 228 11.73 14.90 2.37
N PHE A 229 11.05 15.07 1.23
CA PHE A 229 11.60 15.74 0.05
C PHE A 229 11.50 17.27 0.11
N MET A 230 10.56 17.81 0.88
CA MET A 230 10.34 19.27 1.01
C MET A 230 10.18 19.71 2.48
N PRO A 231 11.12 19.35 3.38
CA PRO A 231 10.91 19.47 4.82
C PRO A 231 10.79 20.91 5.31
N ALA A 232 11.46 21.86 4.65
CA ALA A 232 11.39 23.28 4.99
C ALA A 232 10.04 23.88 4.58
N SER A 233 9.62 23.66 3.33
CA SER A 233 8.38 24.18 2.75
C SER A 233 7.14 23.61 3.45
N VAL A 234 7.15 22.30 3.75
CA VAL A 234 6.10 21.67 4.56
C VAL A 234 6.07 22.24 5.97
N ALA A 235 7.23 22.44 6.61
CA ALA A 235 7.27 23.05 7.93
C ALA A 235 6.71 24.48 7.92
N ALA A 236 6.96 25.25 6.86
CA ALA A 236 6.39 26.58 6.67
C ALA A 236 4.87 26.52 6.49
N ALA A 237 4.36 25.66 5.61
CA ALA A 237 2.93 25.47 5.39
C ALA A 237 2.20 25.04 6.68
N LEU A 238 2.79 24.12 7.46
CA LEU A 238 2.24 23.70 8.76
C LEU A 238 2.23 24.84 9.79
N ARG A 239 3.20 25.77 9.76
CA ARG A 239 3.20 26.94 10.66
C ARG A 239 2.13 27.94 10.26
N GLU A 240 1.97 28.23 8.98
CA GLU A 240 0.89 29.10 8.48
C GLU A 240 -0.49 28.55 8.84
N GLY A 241 -0.71 27.24 8.65
CA GLY A 241 -1.97 26.58 9.04
C GLY A 241 -2.23 26.64 10.55
N ALA A 242 -1.19 26.49 11.39
CA ALA A 242 -1.32 26.56 12.84
C ALA A 242 -1.62 27.98 13.37
N GLN A 243 -1.28 29.02 12.62
CA GLN A 243 -1.55 30.42 12.98
C GLN A 243 -3.00 30.84 12.68
N LEU A 244 -3.87 29.90 12.26
CA LEU A 244 -5.27 30.16 11.90
C LEU A 244 -5.44 31.25 10.82
N GLY A 245 -4.45 31.40 9.93
CA GLY A 245 -4.52 32.34 8.80
C GLY A 245 -5.43 31.84 7.67
N THR A 246 -5.45 32.53 6.53
CA THR A 246 -6.25 32.18 5.33
C THR A 246 -6.09 30.72 4.91
N TRP A 247 -4.88 30.17 5.04
CA TRP A 247 -4.60 28.77 4.69
C TRP A 247 -5.25 27.76 5.63
N ALA A 248 -5.49 28.10 6.90
CA ALA A 248 -6.25 27.24 7.79
C ALA A 248 -7.69 27.05 7.27
N ALA A 249 -8.33 28.13 6.82
CA ALA A 249 -9.65 28.07 6.20
C ALA A 249 -9.62 27.24 4.90
N VAL A 250 -8.60 27.41 4.05
CA VAL A 250 -8.43 26.61 2.82
C VAL A 250 -8.29 25.11 3.16
N HIS A 251 -7.45 24.77 4.14
CA HIS A 251 -7.27 23.38 4.58
C HIS A 251 -8.58 22.78 5.12
N VAL A 252 -9.34 23.55 5.91
CA VAL A 252 -10.65 23.13 6.43
C VAL A 252 -11.63 22.92 5.28
N VAL A 253 -11.75 23.88 4.35
CA VAL A 253 -12.64 23.78 3.19
C VAL A 253 -12.30 22.56 2.34
N LEU A 254 -11.01 22.29 2.09
CA LEU A 254 -10.59 21.13 1.30
C LEU A 254 -10.78 19.81 2.05
N ALA A 255 -10.58 19.78 3.37
CA ALA A 255 -10.92 18.61 4.19
C ALA A 255 -12.44 18.36 4.18
N SER A 256 -13.26 19.40 4.31
CA SER A 256 -14.72 19.31 4.22
C SER A 256 -15.19 18.88 2.83
N ALA A 257 -14.58 19.40 1.76
CA ALA A 257 -14.81 18.94 0.40
C ALA A 257 -14.41 17.46 0.24
N GLY A 258 -13.32 17.04 0.89
CA GLY A 258 -12.91 15.64 0.97
C GLY A 258 -13.95 14.76 1.67
N VAL A 259 -14.51 15.21 2.80
CA VAL A 259 -15.61 14.54 3.50
C VAL A 259 -16.83 14.42 2.58
N ALA A 260 -17.23 15.51 1.92
CA ALA A 260 -18.37 15.51 1.01
C ALA A 260 -18.16 14.58 -0.19
N ALA A 261 -16.97 14.61 -0.80
CA ALA A 261 -16.59 13.73 -1.89
C ALA A 261 -16.59 12.26 -1.45
N CYS A 262 -16.02 11.96 -0.28
CA CYS A 262 -16.03 10.61 0.28
C CYS A 262 -17.46 10.11 0.48
N ASN A 263 -18.33 10.95 1.07
CA ASN A 263 -19.73 10.59 1.27
C ASN A 263 -20.46 10.38 -0.07
N TYR A 264 -20.16 11.19 -1.08
CA TYR A 264 -20.72 11.04 -2.42
C TYR A 264 -20.28 9.74 -3.11
N PHE A 265 -18.99 9.42 -3.07
CA PHE A 265 -18.44 8.25 -3.77
C PHE A 265 -18.67 6.93 -3.01
N ARG A 266 -18.79 6.96 -1.67
CA ARG A 266 -18.75 5.77 -0.82
C ARG A 266 -19.92 5.62 0.14
N GLY A 267 -20.77 6.64 0.26
CA GLY A 267 -21.86 6.65 1.24
C GLY A 267 -21.40 6.80 2.70
N GLY A 268 -20.19 7.32 2.94
CA GLY A 268 -19.70 7.63 4.28
C GLY A 268 -18.37 8.36 4.33
N VAL A 269 -17.80 8.48 5.53
CA VAL A 269 -16.55 9.22 5.79
C VAL A 269 -15.41 8.26 6.07
N ASP A 270 -14.31 8.43 5.34
CA ASP A 270 -13.05 7.72 5.49
C ASP A 270 -11.95 8.71 5.93
N ALA A 271 -11.41 8.52 7.13
CA ALA A 271 -10.39 9.40 7.69
C ALA A 271 -9.07 9.37 6.89
N HIS A 272 -8.74 8.25 6.24
CA HIS A 272 -7.56 8.18 5.36
C HIS A 272 -7.77 9.05 4.12
N PHE A 273 -8.95 9.01 3.51
CA PHE A 273 -9.28 9.88 2.38
C PHE A 273 -9.18 11.37 2.76
N VAL A 274 -9.81 11.74 3.89
CA VAL A 274 -9.78 13.11 4.40
C VAL A 274 -8.35 13.55 4.72
N ALA A 275 -7.55 12.68 5.34
CA ALA A 275 -6.15 12.95 5.61
C ALA A 275 -5.33 13.13 4.32
N CYS A 276 -5.59 12.33 3.27
CA CYS A 276 -4.94 12.49 1.97
C CYS A 276 -5.32 13.82 1.31
N ALA A 277 -6.60 14.22 1.34
CA ALA A 277 -7.06 15.51 0.81
C ALA A 277 -6.44 16.69 1.57
N PHE A 278 -6.38 16.60 2.90
CA PHE A 278 -5.69 17.59 3.73
C PHE A 278 -4.20 17.68 3.37
N LEU A 279 -3.50 16.55 3.32
CA LEU A 279 -2.09 16.53 2.96
C LEU A 279 -1.85 17.08 1.55
N ALA A 280 -2.76 16.81 0.62
CA ALA A 280 -2.65 17.35 -0.73
C ALA A 280 -2.71 18.87 -0.76
N SER A 281 -3.63 19.46 0.00
CA SER A 281 -3.70 20.91 0.18
C SER A 281 -2.44 21.49 0.84
N LEU A 282 -1.89 20.77 1.82
CA LEU A 282 -0.65 21.14 2.50
C LEU A 282 0.55 21.13 1.54
N TYR A 283 0.67 20.10 0.69
CA TYR A 283 1.74 20.02 -0.30
C TYR A 283 1.59 21.03 -1.44
N ALA A 284 0.36 21.30 -1.89
CA ALA A 284 0.11 22.38 -2.84
C ALA A 284 0.58 23.73 -2.28
N ARG A 285 0.29 24.00 -0.99
CA ARG A 285 0.81 25.19 -0.31
C ARG A 285 2.33 25.16 -0.19
N ALA A 286 2.91 24.05 0.26
CA ALA A 286 4.36 23.89 0.38
C ALA A 286 5.08 24.17 -0.96
N LEU A 287 4.54 23.68 -2.08
CA LEU A 287 5.06 23.93 -3.42
C LEU A 287 5.00 25.43 -3.80
N SER A 288 3.93 26.15 -3.42
CA SER A 288 3.79 27.59 -3.68
C SER A 288 4.70 28.48 -2.82
N LEU A 289 5.07 28.03 -1.62
CA LEU A 289 5.91 28.80 -0.69
C LEU A 289 7.38 28.86 -1.12
N GLU A 290 7.77 27.96 -2.01
CA GLU A 290 9.18 27.75 -2.38
C GLU A 290 9.64 28.66 -3.54
N GLU A 291 8.84 29.64 -3.94
CA GLU A 291 9.16 30.55 -5.06
C GLU A 291 10.38 31.44 -4.81
N HIS A 292 10.88 31.58 -3.57
CA HIS A 292 12.03 32.44 -3.27
C HIS A 292 13.05 31.75 -2.35
N LYS A 293 14.26 31.52 -2.89
CA LYS A 293 15.52 31.41 -2.13
C LYS A 293 15.60 30.33 -1.04
N VAL A 294 15.67 29.07 -1.44
CA VAL A 294 16.53 28.13 -0.71
C VAL A 294 17.57 27.67 -1.71
N CYS A 295 18.75 28.32 -1.65
CA CYS A 295 19.95 27.80 -2.31
C CYS A 295 20.02 26.31 -2.05
N ASP A 296 20.42 25.58 -3.09
CA ASP A 296 20.97 24.24 -3.04
C ASP A 296 22.26 24.15 -2.17
N ASP A 297 22.31 24.85 -1.03
CA ASP A 297 23.27 24.63 0.05
C ASP A 297 22.89 23.33 0.78
N VAL A 298 22.68 22.27 -0.01
CA VAL A 298 22.95 20.90 0.38
C VAL A 298 24.45 20.87 0.63
N LEU A 299 24.86 21.23 1.85
CA LEU A 299 26.16 20.83 2.37
C LEU A 299 26.31 19.35 1.99
N PRO A 300 27.29 18.98 1.16
CA PRO A 300 27.54 17.57 0.87
C PRO A 300 27.75 16.95 2.24
N PRO A 301 26.95 15.95 2.64
CA PRO A 301 27.10 15.44 3.98
C PRO A 301 28.52 14.87 4.07
N ALA A 302 29.16 15.11 5.22
CA ALA A 302 30.35 14.38 5.63
C ALA A 302 30.24 12.91 5.21
N LEU A 303 31.35 12.26 4.86
CA LEU A 303 31.44 10.89 4.32
C LEU A 303 30.40 9.91 4.90
N VAL A 304 30.15 10.00 6.21
CA VAL A 304 29.11 9.29 6.97
C VAL A 304 27.72 9.37 6.32
N GLY A 305 27.22 10.56 5.97
CA GLY A 305 25.87 10.70 5.39
C GLY A 305 25.77 10.22 3.94
N LYS A 306 26.88 10.16 3.18
CA LYS A 306 26.87 9.48 1.87
C LYS A 306 26.81 7.96 2.06
N PHE A 307 27.64 7.42 2.95
CA PHE A 307 27.66 5.99 3.25
C PHE A 307 26.30 5.50 3.77
N SER A 308 25.71 6.17 4.77
CA SER A 308 24.41 5.78 5.32
C SER A 308 23.29 5.78 4.28
N ARG A 309 23.29 6.75 3.34
CA ARG A 309 22.32 6.78 2.24
C ARG A 309 22.47 5.59 1.29
N VAL A 310 23.72 5.25 0.94
CA VAL A 310 24.00 4.07 0.11
C VAL A 310 23.55 2.81 0.83
N CYS A 311 23.90 2.64 2.11
CA CYS A 311 23.46 1.48 2.90
C CYS A 311 21.94 1.40 3.00
N ALA A 312 21.25 2.52 3.25
CA ALA A 312 19.79 2.56 3.31
C ALA A 312 19.14 2.17 1.98
N GLY A 313 19.70 2.64 0.85
CA GLY A 313 19.26 2.28 -0.49
C GLY A 313 19.49 0.82 -0.83
N LEU A 314 20.70 0.30 -0.57
CA LEU A 314 21.03 -1.12 -0.77
C LEU A 314 20.16 -2.02 0.11
N PHE A 315 19.93 -1.64 1.37
CA PHE A 315 19.04 -2.38 2.26
C PHE A 315 17.60 -2.38 1.74
N ALA A 316 17.08 -1.22 1.33
CA ALA A 316 15.72 -1.10 0.78
C ALA A 316 15.54 -1.93 -0.51
N ILE A 317 16.46 -1.80 -1.48
CA ILE A 317 16.40 -2.57 -2.72
C ILE A 317 16.60 -4.07 -2.43
N GLY A 318 17.57 -4.41 -1.57
CA GLY A 318 17.84 -5.78 -1.15
C GLY A 318 16.62 -6.42 -0.50
N TRP A 319 16.00 -5.75 0.47
CA TRP A 319 14.76 -6.18 1.12
C TRP A 319 13.59 -6.29 0.14
N GLY A 320 13.46 -5.32 -0.77
CA GLY A 320 12.37 -5.28 -1.73
C GLY A 320 12.46 -6.34 -2.82
N ILE A 321 13.66 -6.75 -3.22
CA ILE A 321 13.88 -7.62 -4.40
C ILE A 321 14.35 -9.03 -4.03
N LEU A 322 15.31 -9.18 -3.10
CA LEU A 322 15.95 -10.48 -2.89
C LEU A 322 15.03 -11.53 -2.26
N PRO A 323 14.23 -11.24 -1.20
CA PRO A 323 13.42 -12.26 -0.57
C PRO A 323 12.40 -12.92 -1.51
N PRO A 324 11.66 -12.20 -2.39
CA PRO A 324 10.79 -12.85 -3.38
C PRO A 324 11.55 -13.67 -4.42
N ILE A 325 12.72 -13.20 -4.90
CA ILE A 325 13.58 -13.99 -5.80
C ILE A 325 13.98 -15.30 -5.13
N LEU A 326 14.36 -15.24 -3.86
CA LEU A 326 14.78 -16.42 -3.10
C LEU A 326 13.61 -17.31 -2.67
N GLY A 327 12.36 -16.84 -2.72
CA GLY A 327 11.20 -17.57 -2.19
C GLY A 327 11.04 -17.48 -0.68
N LEU A 328 11.69 -16.50 -0.05
CA LEU A 328 11.65 -16.29 1.40
C LEU A 328 10.49 -15.39 1.84
N GLN A 329 9.82 -14.73 0.88
CA GLN A 329 8.79 -13.75 1.17
C GLN A 329 7.67 -13.78 0.13
N ASN A 330 6.53 -14.32 0.52
CA ASN A 330 5.31 -14.35 -0.30
C ASN A 330 4.26 -13.36 0.17
N MET A 331 4.25 -13.06 1.48
CA MET A 331 3.45 -12.02 2.09
C MET A 331 4.37 -10.90 2.57
N ALA A 332 3.84 -9.69 2.64
CA ALA A 332 4.60 -8.49 2.98
C ALA A 332 5.63 -8.07 1.91
N ALA A 333 5.69 -8.75 0.76
CA ALA A 333 6.59 -8.47 -0.36
C ALA A 333 6.09 -7.27 -1.17
N LEU A 334 6.94 -6.44 -1.79
CA LEU A 334 6.49 -5.34 -2.69
C LEU A 334 5.88 -5.80 -4.01
N THR A 335 5.39 -7.02 -4.03
CA THR A 335 4.63 -7.61 -5.12
C THR A 335 3.16 -7.20 -5.03
N MET A 336 2.85 -6.25 -4.14
CA MET A 336 1.54 -5.66 -3.96
C MET A 336 0.98 -5.26 -5.32
N TYR A 337 -0.19 -5.82 -5.64
CA TYR A 337 -0.88 -5.56 -6.89
C TYR A 337 -0.09 -5.94 -8.15
N ALA A 338 0.94 -6.78 -8.05
CA ALA A 338 1.78 -7.17 -9.19
C ALA A 338 1.40 -8.52 -9.81
N ASN A 339 0.41 -9.22 -9.23
CA ASN A 339 0.04 -10.59 -9.60
C ASN A 339 1.27 -11.51 -9.71
N LEU A 340 2.26 -11.34 -8.83
CA LEU A 340 3.52 -12.07 -8.91
C LEU A 340 3.30 -13.54 -8.55
N LYS A 341 3.74 -14.43 -9.42
CA LYS A 341 3.73 -15.86 -9.18
C LYS A 341 4.90 -16.22 -8.25
N HIS A 342 4.57 -16.56 -7.01
CA HIS A 342 5.53 -17.01 -6.00
C HIS A 342 5.74 -18.54 -6.02
N TRP A 343 4.87 -19.31 -6.67
CA TRP A 343 4.90 -20.77 -6.65
C TRP A 343 4.62 -21.36 -8.03
N GLY A 344 5.27 -22.46 -8.38
CA GLY A 344 5.06 -23.15 -9.66
C GLY A 344 5.67 -22.43 -10.86
N GLY A 345 6.87 -21.87 -10.71
CA GLY A 345 7.54 -21.05 -11.71
C GLY A 345 7.39 -19.54 -11.47
N SER A 346 8.07 -18.75 -12.30
CA SER A 346 7.99 -17.29 -12.28
C SER A 346 7.20 -16.75 -13.48
N ASN A 347 6.41 -15.70 -13.26
CA ASN A 347 5.79 -14.91 -14.33
C ASN A 347 6.44 -13.53 -14.49
N HIS A 348 7.52 -13.25 -13.76
CA HIS A 348 8.26 -12.00 -13.85
C HIS A 348 9.17 -12.02 -15.09
N LEU A 349 9.22 -10.91 -15.82
CA LEU A 349 9.86 -10.86 -17.14
C LEU A 349 11.40 -10.76 -17.08
N LEU A 350 11.96 -10.40 -15.92
CA LEU A 350 13.40 -10.11 -15.79
C LEU A 350 14.16 -11.02 -14.81
N VAL A 351 13.48 -11.57 -13.80
CA VAL A 351 14.13 -12.33 -12.72
C VAL A 351 13.25 -13.50 -12.35
N PRO A 352 13.82 -14.66 -11.96
CA PRO A 352 13.02 -15.75 -11.41
C PRO A 352 12.51 -15.37 -10.01
N THR A 353 11.46 -16.06 -9.59
CA THR A 353 10.95 -16.05 -8.22
C THR A 353 11.14 -17.44 -7.63
N ASN A 354 11.20 -17.52 -6.30
CA ASN A 354 11.19 -18.80 -5.59
C ASN A 354 12.37 -19.76 -5.89
N VAL A 355 13.56 -19.21 -6.19
CA VAL A 355 14.74 -19.99 -6.63
C VAL A 355 15.19 -21.05 -5.62
N LEU A 356 15.16 -20.75 -4.32
CA LEU A 356 15.61 -21.72 -3.31
C LEU A 356 14.68 -22.92 -3.24
N TYR A 357 13.37 -22.67 -3.33
CA TYR A 357 12.36 -23.70 -3.28
C TYR A 357 12.35 -24.56 -4.56
N GLU A 358 12.47 -23.96 -5.76
CA GLU A 358 12.59 -24.75 -7.00
C GLU A 358 13.79 -25.70 -6.95
N ARG A 359 14.90 -25.23 -6.38
CA ARG A 359 16.11 -26.06 -6.21
C ARG A 359 15.93 -27.18 -5.18
N TRP A 360 15.21 -26.93 -4.08
CA TRP A 360 14.96 -27.94 -3.05
C TRP A 360 13.93 -28.99 -3.49
N SER A 361 12.81 -28.57 -4.07
CA SER A 361 11.77 -29.47 -4.59
C SER A 361 12.32 -30.47 -5.62
N PHE A 362 13.25 -30.05 -6.48
CA PHE A 362 13.85 -30.92 -7.49
C PHE A 362 14.85 -31.95 -6.93
N ARG A 363 15.49 -31.68 -5.78
CA ARG A 363 16.53 -32.56 -5.21
C ARG A 363 16.00 -33.60 -4.23
N GLU A 364 14.83 -33.39 -3.65
CA GLU A 364 14.45 -34.08 -2.42
C GLU A 364 13.27 -35.05 -2.56
N SER A 365 12.84 -35.39 -3.78
CA SER A 365 11.70 -36.28 -4.07
C SER A 365 11.82 -37.74 -3.56
N GLN A 366 12.74 -38.05 -2.64
CA GLN A 366 12.88 -39.37 -1.99
C GLN A 366 13.01 -39.33 -0.45
N SER A 367 13.15 -38.18 0.22
CA SER A 367 13.28 -38.14 1.69
C SER A 367 11.92 -38.00 2.41
N THR A 368 11.77 -38.59 3.60
CA THR A 368 10.56 -38.45 4.44
C THR A 368 10.32 -37.00 4.87
N VAL A 369 11.39 -36.22 5.02
CA VAL A 369 11.33 -34.78 5.33
C VAL A 369 10.75 -34.02 4.14
N ALA A 370 11.11 -34.38 2.92
CA ALA A 370 10.53 -33.78 1.71
C ALA A 370 9.04 -34.10 1.55
N ARG A 371 8.56 -35.26 2.01
CA ARG A 371 7.12 -35.57 2.02
C ARG A 371 6.34 -34.77 3.07
N LEU A 372 6.95 -34.51 4.22
CA LEU A 372 6.38 -33.60 5.23
C LEU A 372 6.40 -32.16 4.71
N TRP A 373 7.47 -31.75 4.02
CA TRP A 373 7.53 -30.45 3.38
C TRP A 373 6.52 -30.34 2.23
N ASP A 374 6.30 -31.40 1.45
CA ASP A 374 5.28 -31.51 0.38
C ASP A 374 3.84 -31.22 0.88
N GLN A 375 3.56 -31.44 2.18
CA GLN A 375 2.28 -31.05 2.79
C GLN A 375 2.15 -29.56 3.10
N PHE A 376 3.28 -28.86 3.23
CA PHE A 376 3.39 -27.40 3.37
C PHE A 376 3.77 -26.69 2.06
N ASP A 377 4.10 -27.46 1.03
CA ASP A 377 4.88 -27.06 -0.14
C ASP A 377 4.10 -26.21 -1.15
N GLY A 378 2.76 -26.20 -1.13
CA GLY A 378 1.99 -25.32 -2.01
C GLY A 378 2.12 -25.63 -3.51
N ARG A 379 2.72 -26.77 -3.92
CA ARG A 379 2.66 -27.31 -5.29
C ARG A 379 1.25 -27.37 -5.87
N THR A 380 0.25 -27.46 -5.00
CA THR A 380 -1.17 -27.42 -5.34
C THR A 380 -1.86 -26.25 -4.64
N ILE A 381 -1.34 -25.02 -4.77
CA ILE A 381 -2.21 -23.85 -4.58
C ILE A 381 -3.19 -23.83 -5.74
N VAL A 382 -4.33 -24.49 -5.53
CA VAL A 382 -5.47 -24.45 -6.45
C VAL A 382 -6.23 -23.17 -6.15
N ARG A 383 -6.37 -22.30 -7.15
CA ARG A 383 -7.34 -21.20 -7.08
C ARG A 383 -8.74 -21.81 -7.11
N VAL A 384 -9.50 -21.66 -6.03
CA VAL A 384 -10.89 -22.10 -5.98
C VAL A 384 -11.75 -21.05 -6.69
N ASP A 385 -11.94 -21.21 -7.99
CA ASP A 385 -12.72 -20.28 -8.83
C ASP A 385 -14.23 -20.31 -8.55
N ARG A 386 -14.70 -21.44 -8.03
CA ARG A 386 -16.06 -21.71 -7.60
C ARG A 386 -16.04 -22.84 -6.57
N ALA A 387 -16.73 -22.66 -5.46
CA ALA A 387 -17.01 -23.72 -4.51
C ALA A 387 -18.52 -23.97 -4.46
N GLU A 388 -18.96 -25.20 -4.69
CA GLU A 388 -20.35 -25.60 -4.43
C GLU A 388 -20.62 -25.78 -2.93
N SER A 389 -19.55 -25.95 -2.15
CA SER A 389 -19.62 -25.94 -0.70
C SER A 389 -19.90 -24.52 -0.20
N VAL A 390 -21.08 -24.35 0.42
CA VAL A 390 -21.48 -23.11 1.12
C VAL A 390 -20.43 -22.71 2.16
N VAL A 391 -19.79 -23.70 2.81
CA VAL A 391 -18.74 -23.48 3.81
C VAL A 391 -17.44 -23.00 3.17
N LEU A 392 -16.98 -23.59 2.05
CA LEU A 392 -15.76 -23.10 1.39
C LEU A 392 -15.99 -21.75 0.70
N ALA A 393 -17.18 -21.52 0.16
CA ALA A 393 -17.57 -20.22 -0.38
C ALA A 393 -17.60 -19.14 0.73
N SER A 394 -18.06 -19.48 1.94
CA SER A 394 -18.02 -18.54 3.07
C SER A 394 -16.63 -18.38 3.69
N LEU A 395 -15.77 -19.41 3.63
CA LEU A 395 -14.39 -19.40 4.13
C LEU A 395 -13.36 -18.84 3.12
N SER A 396 -13.74 -18.62 1.87
CA SER A 396 -12.87 -18.01 0.89
C SER A 396 -13.70 -17.20 -0.11
N PRO A 397 -14.30 -16.06 0.32
CA PRO A 397 -14.95 -15.12 -0.58
C PRO A 397 -13.89 -14.32 -1.36
N ALA A 398 -12.86 -14.99 -1.87
CA ALA A 398 -11.79 -14.38 -2.63
C ALA A 398 -12.36 -13.67 -3.86
N ASP A 399 -13.50 -14.11 -4.39
CA ASP A 399 -14.27 -13.35 -5.36
C ASP A 399 -14.97 -12.14 -4.70
N SER A 400 -14.39 -10.96 -4.89
CA SER A 400 -14.90 -9.67 -4.44
C SER A 400 -15.61 -8.90 -5.56
N THR A 401 -15.99 -9.59 -6.65
CA THR A 401 -16.60 -8.96 -7.84
C THR A 401 -17.89 -8.21 -7.50
N GLU A 402 -18.68 -8.71 -6.56
CA GLU A 402 -19.94 -8.06 -6.17
C GLU A 402 -19.74 -6.73 -5.47
N LEU A 403 -18.55 -6.48 -4.90
CA LEU A 403 -18.23 -5.19 -4.31
C LEU A 403 -18.02 -4.11 -5.40
N LEU A 404 -17.62 -4.52 -6.62
CA LEU A 404 -17.36 -3.58 -7.70
C LEU A 404 -18.66 -2.92 -8.19
N PRO A 405 -18.64 -1.62 -8.52
CA PRO A 405 -19.75 -0.97 -9.20
C PRO A 405 -20.16 -1.74 -10.47
N VAL A 406 -21.48 -1.89 -10.70
CA VAL A 406 -22.03 -2.58 -11.90
C VAL A 406 -21.39 -2.05 -13.18
N ARG A 407 -21.20 -0.73 -13.26
CA ARG A 407 -20.59 -0.08 -14.42
C ARG A 407 -19.11 -0.39 -14.59
N ALA A 408 -18.33 -0.48 -13.50
CA ALA A 408 -16.93 -0.90 -13.58
C ALA A 408 -16.81 -2.31 -14.17
N ARG A 409 -17.71 -3.22 -13.76
CA ARG A 409 -17.81 -4.57 -14.35
C ARG A 409 -18.16 -4.55 -15.83
N ASN A 410 -19.09 -3.70 -16.24
CA ASN A 410 -19.44 -3.55 -17.66
C ASN A 410 -18.27 -2.98 -18.48
N LEU A 411 -17.61 -1.92 -18.01
CA LEU A 411 -16.41 -1.35 -18.63
C LEU A 411 -15.33 -2.42 -18.86
N MET A 412 -15.05 -3.24 -17.85
CA MET A 412 -14.09 -4.34 -17.97
C MET A 412 -14.53 -5.40 -18.98
N ARG A 413 -15.80 -5.83 -18.94
CA ARG A 413 -16.34 -6.84 -19.86
C ARG A 413 -16.22 -6.39 -21.31
N GLU A 414 -16.61 -5.14 -21.59
CA GLU A 414 -16.54 -4.56 -22.94
C GLU A 414 -15.09 -4.36 -23.42
N ALA A 415 -14.13 -4.18 -22.52
CA ALA A 415 -12.71 -4.15 -22.88
C ALA A 415 -12.15 -5.55 -23.21
N GLY A 416 -12.89 -6.62 -22.90
CA GLY A 416 -12.50 -8.02 -23.03
C GLY A 416 -11.76 -8.59 -21.81
N ALA A 417 -11.88 -7.94 -20.65
CA ALA A 417 -11.41 -8.50 -19.37
C ALA A 417 -12.51 -9.39 -18.74
N SER A 418 -12.14 -10.21 -17.76
CA SER A 418 -13.07 -11.16 -17.11
C SER A 418 -14.24 -10.48 -16.38
N ALA A 419 -14.08 -9.19 -16.04
CA ALA A 419 -14.94 -8.44 -15.13
C ALA A 419 -15.10 -9.09 -13.75
N ARG A 420 -14.17 -9.99 -13.39
CA ARG A 420 -14.08 -10.59 -12.07
C ARG A 420 -12.92 -9.98 -11.30
N TYR A 421 -13.10 -9.83 -10.00
CA TYR A 421 -12.09 -9.31 -9.11
C TYR A 421 -11.88 -10.27 -7.94
N PHE A 422 -10.67 -10.82 -7.89
CA PHE A 422 -10.26 -11.70 -6.81
C PHE A 422 -9.33 -10.98 -5.86
N GLY A 423 -9.75 -10.84 -4.62
CA GLY A 423 -8.96 -10.29 -3.54
C GLY A 423 -8.47 -11.38 -2.60
N ALA A 424 -7.58 -12.26 -3.06
CA ALA A 424 -6.99 -13.30 -2.21
C ALA A 424 -6.27 -12.74 -0.97
N TYR A 425 -5.74 -11.51 -1.09
CA TYR A 425 -5.16 -10.77 0.04
C TYR A 425 -6.22 -10.30 1.04
N TYR A 426 -7.46 -10.03 0.60
CA TYR A 426 -8.56 -9.61 1.48
C TYR A 426 -9.05 -10.74 2.36
N SER A 427 -9.34 -11.91 1.78
CA SER A 427 -9.90 -13.02 2.56
C SER A 427 -9.01 -13.35 3.76
N ARG A 428 -7.67 -13.39 3.57
CA ARG A 428 -6.71 -13.73 4.63
C ARG A 428 -6.60 -12.70 5.76
N ILE A 429 -6.68 -11.40 5.47
CA ILE A 429 -6.55 -10.36 6.51
C ILE A 429 -7.87 -10.14 7.24
N TYR A 430 -9.01 -10.28 6.57
CA TYR A 430 -10.33 -10.14 7.20
C TYR A 430 -10.69 -11.27 8.16
N PHE A 431 -10.20 -12.51 7.96
CA PHE A 431 -10.43 -13.62 8.91
C PHE A 431 -9.86 -13.33 10.31
N GLY A 432 -8.85 -12.47 10.44
CA GLY A 432 -8.23 -12.14 11.73
C GLY A 432 -8.94 -11.03 12.52
N GLU A 433 -9.80 -10.22 11.90
CA GLU A 433 -10.24 -8.96 12.52
C GLU A 433 -11.66 -8.96 13.11
N GLN A 434 -12.45 -10.04 12.99
CA GLN A 434 -13.88 -10.05 13.37
C GLN A 434 -14.66 -8.83 12.82
N ARG A 435 -14.17 -8.16 11.75
CA ARG A 435 -14.94 -7.10 11.08
C ARG A 435 -16.16 -7.79 10.50
N ALA A 436 -17.33 -7.30 10.87
CA ALA A 436 -18.65 -7.80 10.49
C ALA A 436 -18.94 -7.60 8.99
N VAL A 437 -18.06 -8.09 8.12
CA VAL A 437 -18.26 -8.11 6.66
C VAL A 437 -18.77 -9.48 6.22
N TRP A 438 -19.38 -10.27 7.12
CA TRP A 438 -20.37 -11.34 6.91
C TRP A 438 -20.34 -12.34 8.09
N PRO A 439 -21.41 -13.15 8.33
CA PRO A 439 -21.41 -14.14 9.41
C PRO A 439 -20.40 -15.25 9.08
N VAL A 440 -19.22 -15.19 9.69
CA VAL A 440 -18.22 -16.26 9.64
C VAL A 440 -18.36 -17.05 10.94
N GLY A 441 -18.50 -18.37 10.81
CA GLY A 441 -18.67 -19.30 11.93
C GLY A 441 -17.53 -19.26 12.94
N ASP A 442 -17.82 -19.77 14.15
CA ASP A 442 -17.00 -19.63 15.35
C ASP A 442 -15.52 -19.97 15.16
N ALA A 443 -14.67 -19.09 15.66
CA ALA A 443 -13.22 -19.23 15.71
C ALA A 443 -12.83 -20.44 16.61
N GLY A 444 -12.52 -21.57 15.99
CA GLY A 444 -12.07 -22.77 16.72
C GLY A 444 -11.93 -24.04 15.90
N THR A 445 -12.34 -24.04 14.63
CA THR A 445 -12.26 -25.20 13.75
C THR A 445 -11.04 -25.14 12.85
N SER A 446 -10.05 -25.98 13.15
CA SER A 446 -8.99 -26.32 12.20
C SER A 446 -9.60 -27.13 11.05
N TYR A 447 -9.60 -26.60 9.83
CA TYR A 447 -10.02 -27.34 8.65
C TYR A 447 -8.81 -27.79 7.85
N THR A 448 -8.62 -29.10 7.75
CA THR A 448 -7.77 -29.69 6.72
C THR A 448 -8.53 -29.60 5.40
N ILE A 449 -7.98 -28.90 4.41
CA ILE A 449 -8.55 -28.87 3.05
C ILE A 449 -8.42 -30.29 2.48
N PRO A 450 -9.52 -31.00 2.17
CA PRO A 450 -9.41 -32.25 1.45
C PRO A 450 -9.00 -31.93 0.01
N LEU A 451 -7.78 -32.30 -0.36
CA LEU A 451 -7.36 -32.33 -1.76
C LEU A 451 -8.24 -33.37 -2.47
N PHE A 452 -9.16 -32.90 -3.32
CA PHE A 452 -9.86 -33.78 -4.25
C PHE A 452 -8.88 -34.27 -5.33
N PRO A 453 -8.96 -35.54 -5.77
CA PRO A 453 -8.16 -36.03 -6.88
C PRO A 453 -8.57 -35.28 -8.16
N ALA A 454 -7.58 -34.95 -9.01
CA ALA A 454 -7.80 -34.31 -10.29
C ALA A 454 -8.81 -35.11 -11.14
N SER A 455 -9.89 -34.47 -11.60
CA SER A 455 -10.81 -35.08 -12.56
C SER A 455 -10.16 -35.10 -13.95
N ASN A 456 -10.00 -36.28 -14.52
CA ASN A 456 -9.43 -36.54 -15.85
C ASN A 456 -10.29 -36.04 -17.04
N SER A 457 -11.14 -35.03 -16.88
CA SER A 457 -12.22 -34.74 -17.83
C SER A 457 -12.15 -33.40 -18.57
N ASP A 458 -11.04 -32.66 -18.55
CA ASP A 458 -10.91 -31.50 -19.44
C ASP A 458 -9.44 -31.18 -19.82
N PRO A 459 -8.92 -31.65 -20.96
CA PRO A 459 -7.54 -31.37 -21.39
C PRO A 459 -7.32 -29.96 -21.97
N GLU A 460 -8.36 -29.11 -22.07
CA GLU A 460 -8.24 -27.77 -22.68
C GLU A 460 -8.51 -26.60 -21.73
N MET A 461 -8.78 -26.85 -20.44
CA MET A 461 -8.88 -25.77 -19.46
C MET A 461 -7.47 -25.39 -18.96
N GLU A 462 -6.79 -24.51 -19.69
CA GLU A 462 -5.61 -23.82 -19.16
C GLU A 462 -6.02 -22.98 -17.94
N ILE A 463 -5.75 -23.52 -16.76
CA ILE A 463 -5.93 -22.82 -15.49
C ILE A 463 -4.87 -21.73 -15.41
N HIS A 464 -5.24 -20.50 -15.75
CA HIS A 464 -4.43 -19.33 -15.46
C HIS A 464 -4.41 -19.08 -13.94
N CYS A 465 -3.43 -19.68 -13.26
CA CYS A 465 -3.08 -19.34 -11.89
C CYS A 465 -2.42 -17.95 -11.85
N SER A 466 -3.23 -16.92 -11.64
CA SER A 466 -2.76 -15.65 -11.07
C SER A 466 -3.15 -15.61 -9.60
N ALA A 467 -2.15 -15.54 -8.72
CA ALA A 467 -2.30 -15.33 -7.29
C ALA A 467 -2.66 -13.87 -6.98
#